data_AF-A0A953GHV8-F1
#
_entry.id   AF-A0A953GHV8-F1
#
_cell.length_a   1.000
_cell.length_b   1.000
_cell.length_c   1.000
_cell.angle_alpha   90.00
_cell.angle_beta   90.00
_cell.angle_gamma   90.00
#
_symmetry.space_group_name_H-M   'P 1'
#
loop_
_entity.id
_entity.type
_entity.pdbx_description
1 polymer ?
#
loop_
_entity_poly.entity_id
_entity_poly.type
_entity_poly.pdbx_seq_one_letter_code
_entity_poly.pdbx_strand_id
1 'polypeptide(L)'
;KKSIKSMAFAVVNGDSIKINYHSPGVRKRIIWGGLVPYDEVWVTGAHDATTLEMPKAFVVNGKEIPGGKYAFFTIPGKKEWTIIINKNWKQHLATEYDEKDDIIRVKVKPKKVNHTERLQYFIETAKGNNGKIAVAWEKLRVEIPFIIKN
;
A
#
# COMPACT_ATOMS: atom_id res chain seq x y z
N LYS A 1 -6.65 -22.73 2.70
CA LYS A 1 -6.88 -21.63 3.68
C LYS A 1 -7.19 -20.32 2.94
N LYS A 2 -7.92 -19.34 3.50
CA LYS A 2 -8.29 -18.06 2.83
C LYS A 2 -7.17 -17.01 3.00
N SER A 3 -7.31 -15.79 2.47
CA SER A 3 -6.49 -14.65 2.93
C SER A 3 -6.77 -14.38 4.42
N ILE A 4 -5.82 -13.76 5.13
CA ILE A 4 -5.95 -13.47 6.57
C ILE A 4 -6.03 -11.95 6.74
N LYS A 5 -6.91 -11.47 7.62
CA LYS A 5 -6.94 -10.05 8.01
C LYS A 5 -5.66 -9.72 8.79
N SER A 6 -5.00 -8.64 8.43
CA SER A 6 -3.71 -8.25 9.00
C SER A 6 -3.62 -6.74 9.12
N MET A 7 -2.73 -6.28 10.00
CA MET A 7 -2.51 -4.86 10.24
C MET A 7 -1.01 -4.59 10.36
N ALA A 8 -0.53 -3.55 9.69
CA ALA A 8 0.74 -2.92 10.02
C ALA A 8 0.45 -1.69 10.89
N PHE A 9 1.27 -1.47 11.91
CA PHE A 9 1.08 -0.43 12.91
C PHE A 9 2.41 0.20 13.29
N ALA A 10 2.43 1.52 13.43
CA ALA A 10 3.54 2.26 14.01
C ALA A 10 3.03 3.49 14.77
N VAL A 11 3.80 3.91 15.77
CA VAL A 11 3.57 5.18 16.49
C VAL A 11 4.69 6.14 16.10
N VAL A 12 4.32 7.35 15.68
CA VAL A 12 5.26 8.45 15.39
C VAL A 12 4.80 9.68 16.16
N ASN A 13 5.64 10.21 17.05
CA ASN A 13 5.32 11.38 17.87
C ASN A 13 3.98 11.28 18.64
N GLY A 14 3.59 10.07 19.06
CA GLY A 14 2.31 9.82 19.76
C GLY A 14 1.12 9.53 18.83
N ASP A 15 1.29 9.72 17.52
CA ASP A 15 0.28 9.46 16.51
C ASP A 15 0.34 8.02 15.98
N SER A 16 -0.81 7.34 15.95
CA SER A 16 -0.94 5.95 15.53
C SER A 16 -1.25 5.82 14.04
N ILE A 17 -0.29 5.31 13.27
CA ILE A 17 -0.46 5.01 11.83
C ILE A 17 -0.85 3.54 11.67
N LYS A 18 -1.86 3.28 10.83
CA LYS A 18 -2.37 1.92 10.59
C LYS A 18 -2.49 1.63 9.11
N ILE A 19 -2.19 0.39 8.73
CA ILE A 19 -2.55 -0.16 7.42
C ILE A 19 -3.31 -1.45 7.66
N ASN A 20 -4.60 -1.46 7.36
CA ASN A 20 -5.47 -2.63 7.45
C ASN A 20 -5.59 -3.29 6.08
N TYR A 21 -5.28 -4.58 6.01
CA TYR A 21 -5.23 -5.30 4.73
C TYR A 21 -5.58 -6.78 4.90
N HIS A 22 -5.85 -7.43 3.77
CA HIS A 22 -5.95 -8.87 3.70
C HIS A 22 -4.66 -9.41 3.08
N SER A 23 -3.96 -10.27 3.82
CA SER A 23 -2.73 -10.92 3.39
C SER A 23 -3.05 -12.19 2.55
N PRO A 24 -2.89 -12.20 1.22
CA PRO A 24 -2.85 -13.44 0.44
C PRO A 24 -1.51 -14.18 0.60
N GLY A 25 -1.49 -15.47 0.25
CA GLY A 25 -0.26 -16.28 0.23
C GLY A 25 0.14 -16.64 -1.20
N VAL A 26 1.43 -16.87 -1.47
CA VAL A 26 1.92 -17.19 -2.82
C VAL A 26 1.36 -18.54 -3.29
N ARG A 27 1.53 -19.58 -2.47
CA ARG A 27 0.98 -20.94 -2.70
C ARG A 27 1.41 -21.60 -4.00
N LYS A 28 2.69 -21.48 -4.36
CA LYS A 28 3.25 -22.03 -5.61
C LYS A 28 2.55 -21.50 -6.88
N ARG A 29 1.89 -20.34 -6.81
CA ARG A 29 1.25 -19.68 -7.96
C ARG A 29 2.18 -18.64 -8.55
N ILE A 30 1.98 -18.34 -9.84
CA ILE A 30 2.56 -17.16 -10.47
C ILE A 30 1.80 -15.94 -9.96
N ILE A 31 2.51 -15.06 -9.23
CA ILE A 31 1.90 -13.87 -8.64
C ILE A 31 1.85 -12.74 -9.65
N TRP A 32 3.01 -12.26 -10.08
CA TRP A 32 3.11 -11.12 -10.98
C TRP A 32 2.89 -11.52 -12.44
N GLY A 33 1.93 -10.88 -13.11
CA GLY A 33 1.48 -11.28 -14.45
C GLY A 33 0.64 -12.57 -14.47
N GLY A 34 0.29 -13.10 -13.30
CA GLY A 34 -0.60 -14.25 -13.14
C GLY A 34 -1.79 -13.87 -12.27
N LEU A 35 -1.72 -14.17 -10.97
CA LEU A 35 -2.77 -13.80 -10.01
C LEU A 35 -2.99 -12.28 -9.92
N VAL A 36 -1.92 -11.50 -10.01
CA VAL A 36 -1.94 -10.04 -10.06
C VAL A 36 -1.49 -9.65 -11.46
N PRO A 37 -2.42 -9.23 -12.34
CA PRO A 37 -2.09 -8.77 -13.68
C PRO A 37 -1.16 -7.56 -13.64
N TYR A 38 -0.35 -7.40 -14.69
CA TYR A 38 0.39 -6.16 -14.88
C TYR A 38 -0.50 -5.11 -15.52
N ASP A 39 -0.19 -3.84 -15.24
CA ASP A 39 -0.83 -2.66 -15.83
C ASP A 39 -2.34 -2.53 -15.52
N GLU A 40 -2.80 -3.26 -14.49
CA GLU A 40 -4.16 -3.18 -13.94
C GLU A 40 -4.15 -2.72 -12.48
N VAL A 41 -5.23 -2.05 -12.07
CA VAL A 41 -5.42 -1.61 -10.68
C VAL A 41 -5.67 -2.81 -9.78
N TRP A 42 -4.98 -2.83 -8.65
CA TRP A 42 -5.08 -3.86 -7.64
C TRP A 42 -5.25 -3.26 -6.25
N VAL A 43 -6.16 -3.84 -5.46
CA VAL A 43 -6.40 -3.52 -4.03
C VAL A 43 -5.18 -3.70 -3.12
N THR A 44 -4.07 -4.21 -3.67
CA THR A 44 -2.80 -4.44 -2.97
C THR A 44 -2.98 -5.28 -1.72
N GLY A 45 -3.81 -6.32 -1.87
CA GLY A 45 -4.37 -7.15 -0.82
C GLY A 45 -5.31 -8.18 -1.43
N ALA A 46 -6.40 -8.51 -0.74
CA ALA A 46 -7.43 -9.41 -1.25
C ALA A 46 -8.82 -9.06 -0.68
N HIS A 47 -9.88 -9.26 -1.46
CA HIS A 47 -11.28 -8.93 -1.12
C HIS A 47 -11.54 -7.41 -1.05
N ASP A 48 -11.00 -6.72 -0.06
CA ASP A 48 -11.26 -5.30 0.18
C ASP A 48 -10.02 -4.45 -0.13
N ALA A 49 -10.24 -3.17 -0.46
CA ALA A 49 -9.17 -2.20 -0.61
C ALA A 49 -8.34 -2.11 0.68
N THR A 50 -7.02 -2.10 0.54
CA THR A 50 -6.14 -1.87 1.69
C THR A 50 -6.41 -0.46 2.24
N THR A 51 -6.70 -0.35 3.54
CA THR A 51 -7.00 0.93 4.18
C THR A 51 -5.76 1.48 4.87
N LEU A 52 -5.32 2.66 4.46
CA LEU A 52 -4.30 3.47 5.13
C LEU A 52 -4.99 4.49 6.05
N GLU A 53 -4.64 4.49 7.34
CA GLU A 53 -5.10 5.48 8.31
C GLU A 53 -3.91 6.33 8.78
N MET A 54 -3.98 7.62 8.47
CA MET A 54 -2.99 8.62 8.85
C MET A 54 -3.68 9.66 9.74
N PRO A 55 -3.38 9.76 11.04
CA PRO A 55 -4.08 10.67 11.95
C PRO A 55 -3.75 12.15 11.69
N LYS A 56 -2.57 12.44 11.14
CA LYS A 56 -2.10 13.78 10.81
C LYS A 56 -1.98 13.96 9.31
N ALA A 57 -1.97 15.22 8.88
CA ALA A 57 -1.59 15.56 7.52
C ALA A 57 -0.17 15.04 7.24
N PHE A 58 0.06 14.63 6.00
CA PHE A 58 1.30 14.01 5.59
C PHE A 58 1.62 14.35 4.15
N VAL A 59 2.91 14.35 3.82
CA VAL A 59 3.41 14.65 2.48
C VAL A 59 3.88 13.36 1.83
N VAL A 60 3.42 13.12 0.61
CA VAL A 60 3.87 12.03 -0.25
C VAL A 60 4.23 12.62 -1.61
N ASN A 61 5.45 12.34 -2.08
CA ASN A 61 5.94 12.83 -3.38
C ASN A 61 5.70 14.34 -3.60
N GLY A 62 5.94 15.14 -2.56
CA GLY A 62 5.77 16.60 -2.57
C GLY A 62 4.33 17.09 -2.41
N LYS A 63 3.31 16.22 -2.45
CA LYS A 63 1.91 16.60 -2.22
C LYS A 63 1.52 16.41 -0.77
N GLU A 64 0.97 17.47 -0.16
CA GLU A 64 0.35 17.38 1.16
C GLU A 64 -1.05 16.76 1.06
N ILE A 65 -1.34 15.81 1.95
CA ILE A 65 -2.59 15.08 2.06
C ILE A 65 -3.11 15.25 3.49
N PRO A 66 -4.38 15.64 3.69
CA PRO A 66 -4.95 15.77 5.03
C PRO A 66 -4.87 14.47 5.85
N GLY A 67 -4.96 14.57 7.18
CA GLY A 67 -5.18 13.39 8.01
C GLY A 67 -6.52 12.74 7.69
N GLY A 68 -6.57 11.41 7.67
CA GLY A 68 -7.77 10.67 7.32
C GLY A 68 -7.54 9.19 7.03
N LYS A 69 -8.58 8.58 6.46
CA LYS A 69 -8.54 7.20 5.96
C LYS A 69 -8.59 7.21 4.44
N TYR A 70 -7.76 6.38 3.84
CA TYR A 70 -7.57 6.31 2.40
C TYR A 70 -7.50 4.86 1.95
N ALA A 71 -7.93 4.57 0.72
CA ALA A 71 -7.59 3.32 0.07
C ALA A 71 -6.18 3.41 -0.52
N PHE A 72 -5.45 2.30 -0.41
CA PHE A 72 -4.14 2.09 -0.99
C PHE A 72 -4.29 1.07 -2.14
N PHE A 73 -4.10 1.55 -3.37
CA PHE A 73 -4.06 0.71 -4.56
C PHE A 73 -2.68 0.74 -5.19
N THR A 74 -2.43 -0.23 -6.06
CA THR A 74 -1.26 -0.22 -6.93
C THR A 74 -1.65 -0.61 -8.34
N ILE A 75 -0.86 -0.15 -9.31
CA ILE A 75 -0.81 -0.70 -10.67
C ILE A 75 0.58 -1.31 -10.83
N PRO A 76 0.73 -2.63 -10.64
CA PRO A 76 2.00 -3.31 -10.81
C PRO A 76 2.42 -3.28 -12.28
N GLY A 77 3.66 -2.90 -12.55
CA GLY A 77 4.28 -3.04 -13.87
C GLY A 77 5.57 -3.85 -13.80
N LYS A 78 6.09 -4.25 -14.96
CA LYS A 78 7.33 -5.06 -15.04
C LYS A 78 8.57 -4.32 -14.57
N LYS A 79 8.64 -3.01 -14.79
CA LYS A 79 9.80 -2.15 -14.48
C LYS A 79 9.51 -1.09 -13.41
N GLU A 80 8.27 -0.65 -13.34
CA GLU A 80 7.81 0.45 -12.51
C GLU A 80 6.39 0.13 -12.05
N TRP A 81 6.06 0.54 -10.84
CA TRP A 81 4.72 0.42 -10.28
C TRP A 81 4.16 1.81 -10.04
N THR A 82 2.84 1.94 -10.13
CA THR A 82 2.14 3.12 -9.63
C THR A 82 1.52 2.79 -8.29
N ILE A 83 1.86 3.53 -7.24
CA ILE A 83 1.14 3.53 -5.96
C ILE A 83 0.07 4.61 -6.03
N ILE A 84 -1.11 4.30 -5.51
CA ILE A 84 -2.28 5.18 -5.54
C ILE A 84 -2.81 5.35 -4.13
N ILE A 85 -3.02 6.60 -3.72
CA ILE A 85 -3.80 6.94 -2.53
C ILE A 85 -5.13 7.49 -3.02
N ASN A 86 -6.23 6.85 -2.63
CA ASN A 86 -7.58 7.13 -3.08
C ASN A 86 -8.47 7.51 -1.89
N LYS A 87 -9.34 8.52 -2.04
CA LYS A 87 -10.16 9.08 -0.94
C LYS A 87 -11.29 8.16 -0.49
N ASN A 88 -11.76 7.27 -1.35
CA ASN A 88 -12.80 6.31 -1.01
C ASN A 88 -12.15 5.05 -0.43
N TRP A 89 -12.13 4.91 0.90
CA TRP A 89 -11.46 3.78 1.55
C TRP A 89 -12.35 2.53 1.73
N LYS A 90 -13.67 2.66 1.57
CA LYS A 90 -14.64 1.56 1.73
C LYS A 90 -15.01 0.97 0.36
N GLN A 91 -14.04 0.29 -0.27
CA GLN A 91 -14.23 -0.33 -1.58
C GLN A 91 -13.98 -1.83 -1.51
N HIS A 92 -14.88 -2.59 -2.14
CA HIS A 92 -14.75 -4.01 -2.38
C HIS A 92 -14.15 -4.25 -3.76
N LEU A 93 -12.99 -4.91 -3.79
CA LEU A 93 -12.22 -5.22 -5.00
C LEU A 93 -11.80 -3.99 -5.82
N ALA A 94 -11.05 -4.23 -6.89
CA ALA A 94 -10.62 -3.17 -7.81
C ALA A 94 -11.73 -2.77 -8.81
N THR A 95 -12.86 -3.47 -8.83
CA THR A 95 -14.00 -3.15 -9.71
C THR A 95 -14.79 -1.93 -9.25
N GLU A 96 -14.72 -1.59 -7.96
CA GLU A 96 -15.33 -0.38 -7.40
C GLU A 96 -14.42 0.85 -7.52
N TYR A 97 -13.20 0.66 -8.04
CA TYR A 97 -12.22 1.72 -8.20
C TYR A 97 -12.67 2.78 -9.22
N ASP A 98 -12.60 4.05 -8.80
CA ASP A 98 -12.74 5.21 -9.68
C ASP A 98 -11.49 6.11 -9.56
N GLU A 99 -10.85 6.37 -10.69
CA GLU A 99 -9.69 7.27 -10.78
C GLU A 99 -9.99 8.71 -10.33
N LYS A 100 -11.26 9.16 -10.41
CA LYS A 100 -11.68 10.47 -9.89
C LYS A 100 -11.54 10.62 -8.38
N ASP A 101 -11.41 9.50 -7.68
CA ASP A 101 -11.20 9.46 -6.24
C ASP A 101 -9.72 9.44 -5.86
N ASP A 102 -8.80 9.38 -6.85
CA ASP A 102 -7.38 9.43 -6.61
C ASP A 102 -6.93 10.79 -6.08
N ILE A 103 -6.21 10.76 -4.98
CA ILE A 103 -5.54 11.93 -4.42
C ILE A 103 -4.16 12.07 -5.06
N ILE A 104 -3.43 10.96 -5.20
CA ILE A 104 -2.11 10.96 -5.83
C ILE A 104 -1.79 9.61 -6.45
N ARG A 105 -1.06 9.67 -7.57
CA ARG A 105 -0.37 8.54 -8.20
C ARG A 105 1.13 8.78 -8.13
N VAL A 106 1.89 7.80 -7.62
CA VAL A 106 3.34 7.89 -7.46
C VAL A 106 4.01 6.70 -8.13
N LYS A 107 4.92 6.99 -9.05
CA LYS A 107 5.75 5.98 -9.71
C LYS A 107 6.88 5.54 -8.77
N VAL A 108 7.02 4.24 -8.58
CA VAL A 108 8.08 3.64 -7.76
C VAL A 108 8.70 2.44 -8.46
N LYS A 109 9.98 2.18 -8.19
CA LYS A 109 10.67 1.00 -8.73
C LYS A 109 10.55 -0.17 -7.75
N PRO A 110 10.05 -1.35 -8.18
CA PRO A 110 10.05 -2.53 -7.35
C PRO A 110 11.48 -3.01 -7.13
N LYS A 111 11.78 -3.40 -5.89
CA LYS A 111 13.05 -3.98 -5.46
C LYS A 111 12.89 -5.49 -5.36
N LYS A 112 13.90 -6.23 -5.83
CA LYS A 112 13.99 -7.67 -5.58
C LYS A 112 14.36 -7.90 -4.11
N VAL A 113 13.64 -8.80 -3.46
CA VAL A 113 13.86 -9.22 -2.07
C VAL A 113 13.80 -10.74 -1.96
N ASN A 114 14.18 -11.27 -0.79
CA ASN A 114 13.97 -12.69 -0.48
C ASN A 114 12.48 -13.05 -0.52
N HIS A 115 12.20 -14.32 -0.80
CA HIS A 115 10.83 -14.81 -0.93
C HIS A 115 10.01 -14.56 0.34
N THR A 116 8.89 -13.86 0.16
CA THR A 116 7.92 -13.51 1.19
C THR A 116 6.61 -14.24 0.88
N GLU A 117 6.33 -15.33 1.59
CA GLU A 117 5.19 -16.22 1.28
C GLU A 117 3.83 -15.52 1.43
N ARG A 118 3.74 -14.56 2.34
CA ARG A 118 2.51 -13.85 2.68
C ARG A 118 2.69 -12.38 2.35
N LEU A 119 1.69 -11.73 1.76
CA LEU A 119 1.77 -10.30 1.55
C LEU A 119 1.86 -9.60 2.91
N GLN A 120 2.82 -8.69 3.05
CA GLN A 120 3.10 -7.97 4.28
C GLN A 120 3.24 -6.48 4.00
N TYR A 121 2.64 -5.67 4.86
CA TYR A 121 2.89 -4.23 4.93
C TYR A 121 3.81 -3.89 6.10
N PHE A 122 4.58 -2.82 5.91
CA PHE A 122 5.49 -2.27 6.90
C PHE A 122 5.31 -0.76 6.95
N ILE A 123 5.38 -0.20 8.16
CA ILE A 123 5.52 1.23 8.38
C ILE A 123 6.87 1.41 9.07
N GLU A 124 7.85 1.88 8.31
CA GLU A 124 9.22 2.05 8.79
C GLU A 124 9.47 3.52 9.05
N THR A 125 9.74 3.86 10.29
CA THR A 125 9.88 5.23 10.76
C THR A 125 11.35 5.56 10.96
N ALA A 126 11.73 6.79 10.67
CA ALA A 126 13.06 7.33 10.93
C ALA A 126 12.99 8.41 12.02
N LYS A 127 14.13 9.01 12.38
CA LYS A 127 14.14 10.15 13.31
C LYS A 127 13.30 11.31 12.75
N GLY A 128 12.55 11.97 13.64
CA GLY A 128 11.66 13.08 13.29
C GLY A 128 10.37 12.60 12.62
N ASN A 129 9.94 13.33 11.60
CA ASN A 129 8.64 13.10 10.95
C ASN A 129 8.71 12.22 9.70
N ASN A 130 9.88 11.70 9.38
CA ASN A 130 10.09 10.92 8.16
C ASN A 130 9.74 9.45 8.39
N GLY A 131 9.06 8.85 7.43
CA GLY A 131 8.81 7.43 7.40
C GLY A 131 8.67 6.92 5.98
N LYS A 132 8.46 5.61 5.85
CA LYS A 132 8.11 4.96 4.59
C LYS A 132 7.09 3.87 4.83
N ILE A 133 6.11 3.78 3.93
CA ILE A 133 5.22 2.63 3.82
C ILE A 133 5.86 1.68 2.83
N ALA A 134 5.87 0.38 3.14
CA ALA A 134 6.34 -0.63 2.21
C ALA A 134 5.38 -1.81 2.15
N VAL A 135 5.29 -2.44 0.98
CA VAL A 135 4.61 -3.71 0.78
C VAL A 135 5.57 -4.70 0.14
N ALA A 136 5.63 -5.91 0.70
CA ALA A 136 6.44 -7.00 0.18
C ALA A 136 5.57 -8.25 -0.01
N TRP A 137 5.75 -8.93 -1.14
CA TRP A 137 5.13 -10.21 -1.41
C TRP A 137 5.91 -10.96 -2.49
N GLU A 138 6.00 -12.29 -2.37
CA GLU A 138 6.88 -13.10 -3.22
C GLU A 138 8.29 -12.50 -3.17
N LYS A 139 8.92 -12.15 -4.30
CA LYS A 139 10.28 -11.62 -4.38
C LYS A 139 10.31 -10.13 -4.69
N LEU A 140 9.17 -9.43 -4.60
CA LEU A 140 9.08 -8.01 -4.88
C LEU A 140 8.69 -7.21 -3.64
N ARG A 141 9.27 -6.01 -3.55
CA ARG A 141 8.95 -5.00 -2.55
C ARG A 141 8.89 -3.62 -3.18
N VAL A 142 7.87 -2.85 -2.87
CA VAL A 142 7.80 -1.42 -3.20
C VAL A 142 7.69 -0.58 -1.93
N GLU A 143 8.21 0.63 -2.00
CA GLU A 143 8.30 1.54 -0.85
C GLU A 143 7.88 2.94 -1.28
N ILE A 144 7.16 3.64 -0.42
CA ILE A 144 6.75 5.03 -0.62
C ILE A 144 7.10 5.85 0.63
N PRO A 145 8.03 6.82 0.52
CA PRO A 145 8.33 7.73 1.62
C PRO A 145 7.15 8.64 1.93
N PHE A 146 6.99 8.97 3.20
CA PHE A 146 6.08 10.00 3.67
C PHE A 146 6.74 10.88 4.73
N ILE A 147 6.23 12.09 4.89
CA ILE A 147 6.63 13.02 5.94
C ILE A 147 5.38 13.47 6.69
N ILE A 148 5.34 13.27 8.01
CA ILE A 148 4.25 13.76 8.85
C ILE A 148 4.35 15.27 9.02
N LYS A 149 3.23 15.98 8.89
CA LYS A 149 3.13 17.40 9.21
C LYS A 149 2.81 17.54 10.70
N ASN A 150 3.52 18.47 11.36
CA ASN A 150 3.25 18.86 12.74
C ASN A 150 1.90 19.58 12.85
#